data_AF-A0A1Q7AAZ9-F1
#
_entry.id   AF-A0A1Q7AAZ9-F1
#
_cell.length_a   1.000
_cell.length_b   1.000
_cell.length_c   1.000
_cell.angle_alpha   90.00
_cell.angle_beta   90.00
_cell.angle_gamma   90.00
#
_symmetry.space_group_name_H-M   'P 1'
#
loop_
_entity.id
_entity.type
_entity.pdbx_description
1 polymer ?
#
loop_
_entity_poly.entity_id
_entity_poly.type
_entity_poly.pdbx_seq_one_letter_code
_entity_poly.pdbx_strand_id
1 'polypeptide(L)'
;MAPTQQLGVAYQVVFGDLVMHVDGVERRGIGWLEWVITTRIDTKDYRQNVWEAVLCHQSQLPVYRQLEHASKEYQEELWDTQTYYRAFSLVNGGRRVEDDLFEGLR
;
A
#
# COMPACT_ATOMS: atom_id res chain seq x y z
N MET A 1 4.74 5.70 1.65
CA MET A 1 3.97 4.51 2.05
C MET A 1 4.94 3.41 2.43
N ALA A 2 4.55 2.55 3.36
CA ALA A 2 5.30 1.38 3.80
C ALA A 2 4.40 0.14 3.68
N PRO A 3 4.26 -0.47 2.49
CA PRO A 3 3.35 -1.60 2.29
C PRO A 3 3.75 -2.76 3.20
N THR A 4 2.80 -3.37 3.90
CA THR A 4 3.09 -4.52 4.78
C THR A 4 3.44 -5.75 3.95
N GLN A 5 4.06 -6.75 4.58
CA GLN A 5 4.26 -8.06 3.95
C GLN A 5 2.95 -8.69 3.48
N GLN A 6 1.88 -8.60 4.28
CA GLN A 6 0.55 -9.08 3.92
C GLN A 6 0.02 -8.40 2.66
N LEU A 7 0.11 -7.06 2.59
CA LEU A 7 -0.27 -6.30 1.41
C LEU A 7 0.56 -6.71 0.19
N GLY A 8 1.86 -6.93 0.37
CA GLY A 8 2.76 -7.40 -0.70
C GLY A 8 2.40 -8.79 -1.24
N VAL A 9 1.90 -9.68 -0.38
CA VAL A 9 1.37 -11.00 -0.80
C VAL A 9 0.05 -10.84 -1.56
N ALA A 10 -0.90 -10.08 -1.01
CA ALA A 10 -2.17 -9.80 -1.68
C ALA A 10 -1.97 -9.18 -3.06
N TYR A 11 -1.04 -8.23 -3.17
CA TYR A 11 -0.67 -7.61 -4.44
C TYR A 11 -0.18 -8.63 -5.46
N GLN A 12 0.71 -9.54 -5.07
CA GLN A 12 1.24 -10.56 -5.98
C GLN A 12 0.22 -11.63 -6.36
N VAL A 13 -0.75 -11.92 -5.49
CA VAL A 13 -1.88 -12.80 -5.84
C VAL A 13 -2.74 -12.18 -6.94
N VAL A 14 -2.98 -10.86 -6.87
CA VAL A 14 -3.85 -10.17 -7.83
C VAL A 14 -3.12 -9.84 -9.14
N PHE A 15 -1.87 -9.39 -9.09
CA PHE A 15 -1.16 -8.86 -10.26
C PHE A 15 0.01 -9.72 -10.76
N GLY A 16 0.32 -10.81 -10.07
CA GLY A 16 1.48 -11.66 -10.34
C GLY A 16 2.78 -11.14 -9.72
N ASP A 17 3.89 -11.76 -10.12
CA ASP A 17 5.21 -11.51 -9.53
C ASP A 17 5.66 -10.04 -9.70
N LEU A 18 5.87 -9.37 -8.57
CA LEU A 18 6.44 -8.02 -8.53
C LEU A 18 7.97 -8.12 -8.60
N VAL A 19 8.46 -8.35 -9.82
CA VAL A 19 9.87 -8.61 -10.11
C VAL A 19 10.40 -7.73 -11.23
N MET A 20 11.66 -7.32 -11.12
CA MET A 20 12.37 -6.54 -12.12
C MET A 20 13.81 -7.04 -12.25
N HIS A 21 14.30 -7.17 -13.48
CA HIS A 21 15.67 -7.58 -13.75
C HIS A 21 16.53 -6.33 -14.00
N VAL A 22 17.53 -6.10 -13.16
CA VAL A 22 18.44 -4.95 -13.24
C VAL A 22 19.87 -5.47 -13.29
N ASP A 23 20.57 -5.23 -14.39
CA ASP A 23 21.96 -5.68 -14.61
C ASP A 23 22.15 -7.19 -14.41
N GLY A 24 21.17 -7.99 -14.85
CA GLY A 24 21.17 -9.45 -14.69
C GLY A 24 20.79 -9.94 -13.29
N VAL A 25 20.48 -9.04 -12.36
CA VAL A 25 20.03 -9.39 -11.00
C VAL A 25 18.53 -9.23 -10.90
N GLU A 26 17.86 -10.28 -10.41
CA GLU A 26 16.46 -10.23 -10.05
C GLU A 26 16.26 -9.38 -8.78
N ARG A 27 15.38 -8.39 -8.85
CA ARG A 27 14.98 -7.56 -7.71
C ARG A 27 13.47 -7.68 -7.51
N ARG A 28 13.07 -7.90 -6.25
CA ARG A 28 11.67 -8.03 -5.85
C ARG A 28 11.25 -6.92 -4.90
N GLY A 29 9.97 -6.56 -4.96
CA GLY A 29 9.37 -5.72 -3.92
C GLY A 29 9.31 -6.49 -2.60
N ILE A 30 9.79 -5.88 -1.52
CA ILE A 30 9.74 -6.47 -0.17
C ILE A 30 8.80 -5.63 0.67
N GLY A 31 7.75 -6.27 1.21
CA GLY A 31 6.86 -5.63 2.18
C GLY A 31 7.54 -5.48 3.55
N TRP A 32 7.12 -4.46 4.27
CA TRP A 32 7.60 -4.14 5.61
C TRP A 32 7.01 -5.10 6.65
N LEU A 33 7.81 -5.42 7.67
CA LEU A 33 7.33 -6.15 8.84
C LEU A 33 6.28 -5.30 9.57
N GLU A 34 5.24 -5.95 10.07
CA GLU A 34 4.10 -5.29 10.72
C GLU A 34 4.52 -4.35 11.86
N TRP A 35 5.47 -4.77 12.69
CA TRP A 35 5.94 -3.98 13.84
C TRP A 35 6.67 -2.68 13.46
N VAL A 36 7.10 -2.53 12.20
CA VAL A 36 7.76 -1.31 11.72
C VAL A 36 6.75 -0.22 11.37
N ILE A 37 5.48 -0.57 11.12
CA ILE A 37 4.46 0.39 10.73
C ILE A 37 4.13 1.31 11.92
N THR A 38 4.24 2.61 11.70
CA THR A 38 3.97 3.62 12.75
C THR A 38 2.66 4.35 12.52
N THR A 39 2.05 4.24 11.35
CA THR A 39 0.82 4.98 11.02
C THR A 39 -0.05 4.11 10.10
N ARG A 40 -1.36 4.05 10.39
CA ARG A 40 -2.39 3.34 9.63
C ARG A 40 -3.57 4.26 9.40
N ILE A 41 -3.75 4.70 8.16
CA ILE A 41 -4.87 5.56 7.78
C ILE A 41 -5.98 4.67 7.22
N ASP A 42 -7.18 4.75 7.80
CA ASP A 42 -8.38 4.16 7.21
C ASP A 42 -8.76 4.95 5.95
N THR A 43 -8.81 4.26 4.82
CA THR A 43 -9.11 4.82 3.50
C THR A 43 -10.32 4.17 2.85
N LYS A 44 -11.09 3.35 3.58
CA LYS A 44 -12.20 2.56 3.05
C LYS A 44 -13.24 3.40 2.32
N ASP A 45 -13.61 4.55 2.88
CA ASP A 45 -14.62 5.44 2.29
C ASP A 45 -14.16 6.08 0.97
N TYR A 46 -12.85 6.07 0.70
CA TYR A 46 -12.24 6.64 -0.51
C TYR A 46 -11.88 5.59 -1.57
N ARG A 47 -12.23 4.31 -1.38
CA ARG A 47 -11.86 3.22 -2.29
C ARG A 47 -12.30 3.47 -3.72
N GLN A 48 -13.51 3.97 -3.92
CA GLN A 48 -14.04 4.27 -5.25
C GLN A 48 -13.25 5.38 -5.95
N ASN A 49 -12.86 6.43 -5.21
CA ASN A 49 -12.01 7.50 -5.74
C ASN A 49 -10.63 6.98 -6.16
N VAL A 50 -10.05 6.06 -5.38
CA VAL A 50 -8.79 5.41 -5.73
C VAL A 50 -8.94 4.61 -7.02
N TRP A 51 -10.02 3.84 -7.16
CA TRP A 51 -10.27 3.06 -8.37
C TRP A 51 -10.43 3.93 -9.62
N GLU A 52 -11.20 5.01 -9.53
CA GLU A 52 -11.36 5.97 -10.62
C GLU A 52 -10.02 6.60 -11.03
N ALA A 53 -9.19 6.98 -10.06
CA ALA A 53 -7.85 7.49 -10.33
C ALA A 53 -6.96 6.45 -11.03
N VAL A 54 -7.00 5.19 -10.58
CA VAL A 54 -6.27 4.07 -11.21
C VAL A 54 -6.70 3.90 -12.68
N LEU A 55 -8.00 3.97 -12.97
CA LEU A 55 -8.53 3.83 -14.33
C LEU A 55 -8.06 4.94 -15.29
N CYS A 56 -7.63 6.09 -14.78
CA CYS A 56 -7.01 7.14 -15.60
C CYS A 56 -5.60 6.75 -16.10
N HIS A 57 -4.90 5.82 -15.43
CA HIS A 57 -3.53 5.41 -15.76
C HIS A 57 -3.46 4.28 -16.81
N GLN A 58 -4.15 4.47 -17.94
CA GLN A 58 -4.36 3.41 -18.93
C GLN A 58 -3.07 2.86 -19.55
N SER A 59 -2.06 3.71 -19.82
CA SER A 59 -0.81 3.28 -20.45
C SER A 59 0.26 2.83 -19.45
N GLN A 60 0.15 3.26 -18.19
CA GLN A 60 1.13 2.98 -17.14
C GLN A 60 0.76 1.76 -16.30
N LEU A 61 -0.54 1.55 -16.06
CA LEU A 61 -1.06 0.49 -15.19
C LEU A 61 -2.06 -0.44 -15.91
N PRO A 62 -1.74 -0.99 -17.10
CA PRO A 62 -2.68 -1.81 -17.85
C PRO A 62 -3.12 -3.08 -17.08
N VAL A 63 -2.24 -3.60 -16.22
CA VAL A 63 -2.51 -4.79 -15.38
C VAL A 63 -3.57 -4.53 -14.30
N TYR A 64 -3.82 -3.27 -13.93
CA TYR A 64 -4.75 -2.95 -12.85
C TYR A 64 -6.21 -3.22 -13.21
N ARG A 65 -6.55 -3.41 -14.50
CA ARG A 65 -7.89 -3.91 -14.88
C ARG A 65 -8.18 -5.33 -14.38
N GLN A 66 -7.17 -6.09 -13.96
CA GLN A 66 -7.37 -7.37 -13.28
C GLN A 66 -8.15 -7.22 -11.96
N LEU A 67 -8.10 -6.04 -11.33
CA LEU A 67 -8.85 -5.77 -10.09
C LEU A 67 -10.36 -5.83 -10.27
N GLU A 68 -10.88 -5.58 -11.48
CA GLU A 68 -12.31 -5.77 -11.80
C GLU A 68 -12.77 -7.21 -11.51
N HIS A 69 -11.84 -8.16 -11.50
CA HIS A 69 -12.08 -9.57 -11.28
C HIS A 69 -11.56 -10.07 -9.93
N ALA A 70 -10.89 -9.22 -9.15
CA ALA A 70 -10.42 -9.57 -7.81
C ALA A 70 -11.61 -9.72 -6.86
N SER A 71 -11.50 -10.63 -5.89
CA SER A 71 -12.54 -10.76 -4.86
C SER A 71 -12.62 -9.49 -4.01
N LYS A 72 -13.77 -9.26 -3.38
CA LYS A 72 -13.99 -8.09 -2.52
C LYS A 72 -12.95 -8.02 -1.41
N GLU A 73 -12.56 -9.16 -0.85
CA GLU A 73 -11.55 -9.28 0.20
C GLU A 73 -10.18 -8.76 -0.27
N TYR A 74 -9.77 -9.05 -1.51
CA TYR A 74 -8.51 -8.54 -2.05
C TYR A 74 -8.59 -7.05 -2.37
N GLN A 75 -9.73 -6.55 -2.85
CA GLN A 75 -9.93 -5.11 -3.06
C GLN A 75 -9.88 -4.35 -1.74
N GLU A 76 -10.44 -4.92 -0.67
CA GLU A 76 -10.39 -4.39 0.70
C GLU A 76 -8.94 -4.35 1.21
N GLU A 77 -8.23 -5.47 1.17
CA GLU A 77 -6.84 -5.55 1.62
C GLU A 77 -5.94 -4.55 0.87
N LEU A 78 -6.19 -4.32 -0.42
CA LEU A 78 -5.36 -3.42 -1.23
C LEU A 78 -5.54 -1.94 -0.90
N TRP A 79 -6.74 -1.50 -0.51
CA TRP A 79 -7.08 -0.07 -0.49
C TRP A 79 -7.84 0.45 0.72
N ASP A 80 -8.27 -0.40 1.66
CA ASP A 80 -9.00 0.06 2.85
C ASP A 80 -8.08 0.68 3.91
N THR A 81 -6.79 0.40 3.83
CA THR A 81 -5.83 0.98 4.77
C THR A 81 -4.54 1.33 4.06
N GLN A 82 -4.03 2.51 4.36
CA GLN A 82 -2.71 2.93 3.92
C GLN A 82 -1.73 3.05 5.08
N THR A 83 -0.58 2.41 4.92
CA THR A 83 0.43 2.29 5.97
C THR A 83 1.65 3.17 5.70
N TYR A 84 2.21 3.72 6.77
CA TYR A 84 3.42 4.56 6.71
C TYR A 84 4.41 4.21 7.83
N TYR A 85 5.67 4.50 7.53
CA TYR A 85 6.74 4.54 8.51
C TYR A 85 7.18 6.00 8.69
N ARG A 86 7.13 6.48 9.93
CA ARG A 86 7.51 7.83 10.30
C ARG A 86 9.02 7.90 10.46
N ALA A 87 9.70 8.20 9.36
CA ALA A 87 11.16 8.28 9.32
C ALA A 87 11.75 9.42 10.18
N PHE A 88 10.97 10.49 10.43
CA PHE A 88 11.37 11.62 11.25
C PHE A 88 10.15 12.18 12.00
N SER A 89 10.34 12.59 13.25
CA SER A 89 9.26 13.14 14.08
C SER A 89 9.78 14.03 15.19
N LEU A 90 9.01 15.08 15.50
CA LEU A 90 9.15 15.89 16.72
C LEU A 90 7.99 15.67 17.70
N VAL A 91 6.99 14.86 17.33
CA VAL A 91 5.75 14.65 18.11
C VAL A 91 5.72 13.23 18.66
N ASN A 92 5.30 12.26 17.86
CA ASN A 92 5.35 10.85 18.20
C ASN A 92 6.62 10.20 17.61
N GLY A 93 7.51 9.70 18.47
CA GLY A 93 8.74 9.01 18.08
C GLY A 93 8.56 7.56 17.63
N GLY A 94 7.36 7.16 17.19
CA GLY A 94 7.07 5.80 16.72
C GLY A 94 6.72 4.79 17.83
N ARG A 95 6.38 5.25 19.04
CA ARG A 95 5.98 4.37 20.16
C ARG A 95 4.52 3.95 20.12
N ARG A 96 3.70 4.72 19.39
CA ARG A 96 2.28 4.45 19.18
C ARG A 96 2.01 4.46 17.68
N VAL A 97 1.11 3.60 17.24
CA VAL A 97 0.59 3.62 15.88
C VAL A 97 -0.42 4.77 15.77
N GLU A 98 -0.21 5.64 14.81
CA GLU A 98 -1.06 6.81 14.53
C GLU A 98 -2.13 6.46 13.51
N ASP A 99 -3.27 7.13 13.57
CA ASP A 99 -4.35 7.06 12.57
C ASP A 99 -4.46 8.34 11.71
N ASP A 100 -3.73 9.40 12.10
CA ASP A 100 -3.62 10.67 11.40
C ASP A 100 -2.15 11.06 11.21
N LEU A 101 -1.72 11.35 9.98
CA LEU A 101 -0.36 11.84 9.71
C LEU A 101 -0.06 13.17 10.39
N PHE A 102 -1.09 13.98 10.66
CA PHE A 102 -1.00 15.29 11.28
C PHE A 102 -1.12 15.26 12.81
N GLU A 103 -1.22 14.07 13.41
CA GLU A 103 -1.36 13.94 14.85
C GLU A 103 -0.21 14.65 15.60
N GLY A 104 -0.58 15.50 16.57
CA GLY A 104 0.36 16.23 17.42
C GLY A 104 0.95 17.53 16.84
N LEU A 105 0.61 17.91 15.61
CA LEU A 105 1.12 19.16 14.98
C LEU A 105 0.38 20.45 15.40
N ARG A 106 -0.32 20.45 16.53
CA ARG A 106 -1.15 21.58 16.99
C ARG A 106 -0.56 22.25 18.23
#